data_AF-A0A6G3MLY3-F1
#
_entry.id   AF-A0A6G3MLY3-F1
#
_cell.length_a   1.000
_cell.length_b   1.000
_cell.length_c   1.000
_cell.angle_alpha   90.00
_cell.angle_beta   90.00
_cell.angle_gamma   90.00
#
_symmetry.space_group_name_H-M   'P 1'
#
loop_
_entity.id
_entity.type
_entity.pdbx_description
1 polymer ?
#
loop_
_entity_poly.entity_id
_entity_poly.type
_entity_poly.pdbx_seq_one_letter_code
_entity_poly.pdbx_strand_id
1 'polypeptide(L)'
;FDNSGIAVILVHEIKKNFYKKFLYEPFPVESCIFNALPDHINAEIVTNSIKTIENARNYLHLTFGFCRLLKNPTYYGVESTAKALKFDKFISKIVNNAVQCLKDSGCISLDFIDLTPTILGTIACQYYLSHTSIKMLNETLTVDCTMTDLISILSN
;
A
#
# COMPACT_ATOMS: atom_id res chain seq x y z
N PHE A 1 3.33 43.88 -12.52
CA PHE A 1 3.37 43.04 -11.31
C PHE A 1 2.22 43.46 -10.42
N ASP A 2 1.48 42.50 -9.88
CA ASP A 2 0.35 42.76 -9.00
C ASP A 2 0.80 42.80 -7.53
N ASN A 3 0.20 43.69 -6.74
CA ASN A 3 0.52 43.86 -5.32
C ASN A 3 -0.23 42.88 -4.40
N SER A 4 -1.22 42.16 -4.92
CA SER A 4 -1.98 41.14 -4.20
C SER A 4 -2.66 40.17 -5.17
N GLY A 5 -2.90 38.93 -4.70
CA GLY A 5 -3.71 37.93 -5.40
C GLY A 5 -4.98 37.63 -4.61
N ILE A 6 -6.14 37.72 -5.25
CA ILE A 6 -7.44 37.38 -4.65
C ILE A 6 -7.89 36.04 -5.23
N ALA A 7 -8.13 35.05 -4.36
CA ALA A 7 -8.72 33.78 -4.73
C ALA A 7 -10.09 33.61 -4.07
N VAL A 8 -11.12 33.34 -4.89
CA VAL A 8 -12.49 33.07 -4.42
C VAL A 8 -12.75 31.58 -4.53
N ILE A 9 -13.06 30.94 -3.39
CA ILE A 9 -13.34 29.49 -3.34
C ILE A 9 -14.84 29.29 -3.10
N LEU A 10 -15.52 28.72 -4.09
CA LEU A 10 -16.92 28.33 -4.00
C LEU A 10 -16.99 26.89 -3.47
N VAL A 11 -17.57 26.70 -2.29
CA VAL A 11 -17.67 25.38 -1.65
C VAL A 11 -19.05 25.19 -1.02
N HIS A 12 -19.46 23.94 -0.87
CA HIS A 12 -20.63 23.58 -0.08
C HIS A 12 -20.45 24.03 1.38
N GLU A 13 -21.51 24.58 2.00
CA GLU A 13 -21.43 25.21 3.33
C GLU A 13 -20.80 24.31 4.40
N ILE A 14 -21.16 23.02 4.40
CA ILE A 14 -20.61 21.99 5.32
C ILE A 14 -19.07 21.91 5.24
N LYS A 15 -18.47 22.12 4.07
CA LYS A 15 -17.01 22.04 3.86
C LYS A 15 -16.29 23.38 4.06
N LYS A 16 -17.01 24.49 4.25
CA LYS A 16 -16.43 25.84 4.38
C LYS A 16 -15.38 25.93 5.48
N ASN A 17 -15.69 25.43 6.67
CA ASN A 17 -14.77 25.47 7.81
C ASN A 17 -13.55 24.57 7.61
N PHE A 18 -13.71 23.43 6.93
CA PHE A 18 -12.61 22.53 6.57
C PHE A 18 -11.59 23.25 5.68
N TYR A 19 -12.05 23.83 4.56
CA TYR A 19 -11.15 24.56 3.65
C TYR A 19 -10.58 25.82 4.31
N LYS A 20 -11.39 26.59 5.05
CA LYS A 20 -10.91 27.77 5.77
C LYS A 20 -9.75 27.41 6.69
N LYS A 21 -9.84 26.33 7.46
CA LYS A 21 -8.77 25.89 8.35
C LYS A 21 -7.48 25.59 7.57
N PHE A 22 -7.56 24.81 6.49
CA PHE A 22 -6.37 24.36 5.76
C PHE A 22 -5.76 25.37 4.78
N LEU A 23 -6.41 26.52 4.58
CA LEU A 23 -5.80 27.65 3.88
C LEU A 23 -4.84 28.45 4.78
N TYR A 24 -5.08 28.44 6.09
CA TYR A 24 -4.28 29.18 7.06
C TYR A 24 -3.38 28.28 7.92
N GLU A 25 -3.72 26.99 8.04
CA GLU A 25 -2.90 25.97 8.70
C GLU A 25 -2.50 24.88 7.69
N PRO A 26 -1.25 24.40 7.72
CA PRO A 26 -0.83 23.33 6.82
C PRO A 26 -1.62 22.04 7.08
N PHE A 27 -2.03 21.36 6.00
CA PHE A 27 -2.74 20.09 6.09
C PHE A 27 -1.82 19.00 6.64
N PRO A 28 -2.24 18.23 7.67
CA PRO A 28 -1.45 17.13 8.20
C PRO A 28 -1.41 16.00 7.17
N VAL A 29 -0.24 15.82 6.55
CA VAL A 29 -0.01 14.73 5.59
C VAL A 29 0.30 13.44 6.35
N GLU A 30 -0.54 12.43 6.16
CA GLU A 30 -0.38 11.07 6.67
C GLU A 30 -0.02 10.10 5.55
N SER A 31 0.54 8.94 5.89
CA SER A 31 0.92 7.94 4.92
C SER A 31 -0.18 6.91 4.68
N CYS A 32 -0.42 6.56 3.42
CA CYS A 32 -1.32 5.46 3.03
C CYS A 32 -0.55 4.18 2.65
N ILE A 33 0.76 4.12 2.88
CA ILE A 33 1.61 3.03 2.40
C ILE A 33 1.17 1.66 2.93
N PHE A 34 0.62 1.60 4.15
CA PHE A 34 0.18 0.37 4.78
C PHE A 34 -0.94 -0.35 4.00
N ASN A 35 -1.73 0.39 3.21
CA ASN A 35 -2.81 -0.19 2.38
C ASN A 35 -2.27 -0.82 1.09
N ALA A 36 -1.25 -0.21 0.49
CA ALA A 36 -0.61 -0.67 -0.75
C ALA A 36 0.67 -1.49 -0.51
N LEU A 37 0.95 -1.82 0.76
CA LEU A 37 2.20 -2.46 1.15
C LEU A 37 2.46 -3.80 0.44
N PRO A 38 1.46 -4.69 0.23
CA PRO A 38 1.68 -5.93 -0.50
C PRO A 38 2.25 -5.69 -1.91
N ASP A 39 1.68 -4.74 -2.66
CA ASP A 39 2.14 -4.44 -4.03
C ASP A 39 3.57 -3.87 -4.05
N HIS A 40 3.90 -3.00 -3.09
CA HIS A 40 5.27 -2.49 -2.95
C HIS A 40 6.27 -3.60 -2.57
N ILE A 41 5.92 -4.46 -1.62
CA ILE A 41 6.78 -5.59 -1.22
C ILE A 41 6.99 -6.53 -2.40
N ASN A 42 5.95 -6.83 -3.19
CA ASN A 42 6.08 -7.66 -4.39
C ASN A 42 7.08 -7.06 -5.38
N ALA A 43 7.01 -5.75 -5.66
CA ALA A 43 7.93 -5.09 -6.57
C ALA A 43 9.39 -5.18 -6.08
N GLU A 44 9.63 -4.98 -4.78
CA GLU A 44 10.96 -5.08 -4.19
C GLU A 44 11.50 -6.51 -4.13
N ILE A 45 10.63 -7.52 -4.03
CA ILE A 45 11.00 -8.94 -4.15
C ILE A 45 11.41 -9.25 -5.60
N VAL A 46 10.63 -8.80 -6.60
CA VAL A 46 10.95 -8.97 -8.03
C VAL A 46 12.26 -8.28 -8.40
N THR A 47 12.54 -7.12 -7.81
CA THR A 47 13.79 -6.36 -8.03
C THR A 47 14.98 -6.95 -7.24
N ASN A 48 14.77 -8.01 -6.44
CA ASN A 48 15.75 -8.64 -5.56
C ASN A 48 16.28 -7.75 -4.41
N SER A 49 15.60 -6.64 -4.09
CA SER A 49 15.91 -5.79 -2.94
C SER A 49 15.48 -6.44 -1.61
N ILE A 50 14.33 -7.12 -1.61
CA ILE A 50 13.79 -7.86 -0.46
C ILE A 50 13.91 -9.35 -0.76
N LYS A 51 14.70 -10.06 0.05
CA LYS A 51 14.83 -11.53 -0.04
C LYS A 51 14.30 -12.25 1.18
N THR A 52 14.12 -11.52 2.29
CA THR A 52 13.69 -12.08 3.57
C THR A 52 12.64 -11.19 4.21
N ILE A 53 11.86 -11.75 5.13
CA ILE A 53 10.89 -10.99 5.93
C ILE A 53 11.59 -9.85 6.69
N GLU A 54 12.83 -10.07 7.14
CA GLU A 54 13.64 -9.06 7.79
C GLU A 54 13.95 -7.87 6.88
N ASN A 55 14.26 -8.12 5.61
CA ASN A 55 14.45 -7.04 4.64
C ASN A 55 13.15 -6.25 4.43
N ALA A 56 11.99 -6.92 4.42
CA ALA A 56 10.70 -6.24 4.31
C ALA A 56 10.38 -5.37 5.53
N ARG A 57 10.77 -5.79 6.74
CA ARG A 57 10.68 -4.94 7.94
C ARG A 57 11.57 -3.71 7.81
N ASN A 58 12.84 -3.91 7.45
CA ASN A 58 13.79 -2.82 7.25
C ASN A 58 13.35 -1.84 6.17
N TYR A 59 12.79 -2.35 5.07
CA TYR A 59 12.19 -1.53 4.03
C TYR A 59 11.13 -0.60 4.60
N LEU A 60 10.20 -1.13 5.41
CA LEU A 60 9.14 -0.31 6.01
C LEU A 60 9.68 0.77 6.95
N HIS A 61 10.76 0.50 7.70
CA HIS A 61 11.42 1.49 8.55
C HIS A 61 11.99 2.69 7.77
N LEU A 62 12.35 2.52 6.50
CA LEU A 62 12.88 3.59 5.63
C LEU A 62 11.79 4.45 5.00
N THR A 63 10.51 4.09 5.17
CA THR A 63 9.40 4.78 4.51
C THR A 63 8.91 5.97 5.31
N PHE A 64 8.28 6.93 4.61
CA PHE A 64 7.53 8.02 5.25
C PHE A 64 6.44 7.51 6.21
N GLY A 65 5.88 6.33 5.95
CA GLY A 65 4.88 5.69 6.81
C GLY A 65 5.41 5.40 8.20
N PHE A 66 6.64 4.93 8.33
CA PHE A 66 7.26 4.70 9.64
C PHE A 66 7.51 6.03 10.39
N CYS A 67 7.99 7.06 9.71
CA CYS A 67 8.15 8.39 10.32
C CYS A 67 6.83 8.96 10.85
N ARG A 68 5.72 8.76 10.14
CA ARG A 68 4.39 9.18 10.58
C ARG A 68 3.83 8.32 11.69
N LEU A 69 4.05 7.01 11.65
CA LEU A 69 3.64 6.07 12.70
C LEU A 69 4.18 6.47 14.07
N LEU A 70 5.45 6.91 14.14
CA LEU A 70 6.06 7.37 15.39
C LEU A 70 5.47 8.70 15.90
N LYS A 71 5.02 9.58 15.00
CA LYS A 71 4.47 10.91 15.35
C LYS A 71 2.98 10.88 15.68
N ASN A 72 2.21 10.03 15.00
CA ASN A 72 0.75 9.93 15.17
C ASN A 72 0.29 8.46 15.15
N PRO A 73 0.68 7.65 16.15
CA PRO A 73 0.36 6.22 16.19
C PRO A 73 -1.15 5.94 16.17
N THR A 74 -1.95 6.79 16.79
CA THR A 74 -3.41 6.62 16.91
C THR A 74 -4.11 6.67 15.56
N TYR A 75 -3.59 7.43 14.59
CA TYR A 75 -4.10 7.44 13.22
C TYR A 75 -4.00 6.06 12.55
N TYR A 76 -2.94 5.30 12.87
CA TYR A 76 -2.70 3.96 12.33
C TYR A 76 -3.30 2.84 13.20
N GLY A 77 -4.14 3.19 14.19
CA GLY A 77 -4.76 2.21 15.10
C GLY A 77 -3.82 1.66 16.18
N VAL A 78 -2.69 2.33 16.45
CA VAL A 78 -1.77 1.99 17.54
C VAL A 78 -2.02 2.91 18.74
N GLU A 79 -2.10 2.35 19.94
CA GLU A 79 -2.27 3.14 21.17
C GLU A 79 -1.11 4.14 21.35
N SER A 80 -1.42 5.40 21.68
CA SER A 80 -0.42 6.46 21.82
C SER A 80 0.59 6.22 22.95
N THR A 81 0.28 5.36 23.93
CA THR A 81 1.19 4.98 25.02
C THR A 81 2.10 3.81 24.66
N ALA A 82 2.18 3.46 23.37
CA ALA A 82 2.97 2.34 22.90
C ALA A 82 4.47 2.56 23.14
N LYS A 83 5.09 1.62 23.87
CA LYS A 83 6.55 1.49 23.95
C LYS A 83 7.11 0.99 22.62
N ALA A 84 8.41 1.17 22.36
CA ALA A 84 9.12 0.68 21.16
C ALA A 84 8.72 -0.75 20.75
N LEU A 85 8.63 -1.66 21.73
CA LEU A 85 8.21 -3.05 21.51
C LEU A 85 6.84 -3.23 20.85
N LYS A 86 5.88 -2.32 21.08
CA LYS A 86 4.55 -2.36 20.44
C LYS A 86 4.62 -1.92 18.97
N PHE A 87 5.53 -1.01 18.61
CA PHE A 87 5.75 -0.60 17.22
C PHE A 87 6.36 -1.74 16.40
N ASP A 88 7.40 -2.40 16.92
CA ASP A 88 8.03 -3.53 16.23
C ASP A 88 7.04 -4.68 16.02
N LYS A 89 6.15 -4.92 17.00
CA LYS A 89 5.07 -5.90 16.87
C LYS A 89 4.06 -5.50 15.80
N PHE A 90 3.70 -4.22 15.71
CA PHE A 90 2.78 -3.71 14.68
C PHE A 90 3.39 -3.83 13.28
N ILE A 91 4.64 -3.43 13.11
CA ILE A 91 5.40 -3.56 11.86
C ILE A 91 5.50 -5.02 11.44
N SER A 92 5.89 -5.90 12.36
CA SER A 92 5.97 -7.34 12.09
C SER A 92 4.61 -7.92 11.70
N LYS A 93 3.53 -7.51 12.37
CA LYS A 93 2.17 -7.94 12.01
C LYS A 93 1.79 -7.51 10.60
N ILE A 94 2.05 -6.25 10.24
CA ILE A 94 1.69 -5.72 8.92
C ILE A 94 2.51 -6.39 7.81
N VAL A 95 3.82 -6.53 8.01
CA VAL A 95 4.70 -7.19 7.02
C VAL A 95 4.28 -8.64 6.83
N ASN A 96 4.03 -9.38 7.92
CA ASN A 96 3.57 -10.76 7.84
C ASN A 96 2.21 -10.87 7.13
N ASN A 97 1.28 -9.96 7.42
CA ASN A 97 0.00 -9.91 6.72
C ASN A 97 0.18 -9.63 5.22
N ALA A 98 1.07 -8.70 4.85
CA ALA A 98 1.33 -8.39 3.44
C ALA A 98 1.96 -9.59 2.69
N VAL A 99 2.94 -10.26 3.31
CA VAL A 99 3.54 -11.49 2.76
C VAL A 99 2.48 -12.59 2.64
N GLN A 100 1.60 -12.75 3.62
CA GLN A 100 0.50 -13.72 3.54
C GLN A 100 -0.46 -13.39 2.39
N CYS A 101 -0.89 -12.13 2.24
CA CYS A 101 -1.74 -11.71 1.13
C CYS A 101 -1.12 -11.98 -0.24
N LEU A 102 0.20 -11.74 -0.38
CA LEU A 102 0.92 -12.03 -1.62
C LEU A 102 1.02 -13.53 -1.91
N LYS A 103 1.22 -14.34 -0.87
CA LYS A 103 1.23 -15.80 -0.97
C LYS A 103 -0.15 -16.33 -1.37
N ASP A 104 -1.20 -15.81 -0.75
CA ASP A 104 -2.60 -16.16 -1.07
C ASP A 104 -3.02 -15.72 -2.48
N SER A 105 -2.31 -14.73 -3.04
CA SER A 105 -2.50 -14.27 -4.43
C SER A 105 -1.61 -15.02 -5.42
N GLY A 106 -0.81 -15.98 -4.95
CA GLY A 106 0.14 -16.74 -5.77
C GLY A 106 1.28 -15.90 -6.34
N CYS A 107 1.51 -14.68 -5.83
CA CYS A 107 2.52 -13.76 -6.37
C CYS A 107 3.95 -14.09 -5.88
N ILE A 108 4.08 -14.66 -4.68
CA ILE A 108 5.37 -15.03 -4.09
C ILE A 108 5.37 -16.47 -3.60
N SER A 109 6.57 -17.08 -3.55
CA SER A 109 6.84 -18.31 -2.81
C SER A 109 7.70 -18.00 -1.58
N LEU A 110 7.47 -18.75 -0.51
CA LEU A 110 8.22 -18.64 0.75
C LEU A 110 8.86 -20.01 1.03
N ASP A 111 10.16 -20.11 0.82
CA ASP A 111 10.96 -21.31 1.08
C ASP A 111 11.78 -21.10 2.36
N PHE A 112 11.25 -21.59 3.48
CA PHE A 112 11.77 -21.39 4.85
C PHE A 112 11.87 -19.92 5.29
N ILE A 113 12.85 -19.20 4.75
CA ILE A 113 13.20 -17.81 5.08
C ILE A 113 13.27 -16.96 3.80
N ASP A 114 13.51 -17.59 2.66
CA ASP A 114 13.73 -16.90 1.40
C ASP A 114 12.38 -16.63 0.70
N LEU A 115 12.21 -15.36 0.33
CA LEU A 115 11.09 -14.86 -0.46
C LEU A 115 11.51 -14.82 -1.93
N THR A 116 10.83 -15.59 -2.77
CA THR A 116 11.07 -15.61 -4.21
C THR A 116 9.83 -15.15 -4.96
N PRO A 117 9.98 -14.33 -6.02
CA PRO A 117 8.86 -13.94 -6.85
C PRO A 117 8.43 -15.12 -7.74
N THR A 118 7.13 -15.26 -7.95
CA THR A 118 6.60 -16.16 -8.99
C THR A 118 6.48 -15.42 -10.33
N ILE A 119 6.10 -16.14 -11.38
CA ILE A 119 5.76 -15.55 -12.69
C ILE A 119 4.60 -14.55 -12.53
N LEU A 120 3.58 -14.88 -11.73
CA LEU A 120 2.44 -13.98 -11.46
C LEU A 120 2.90 -12.70 -10.75
N GLY A 121 3.77 -12.81 -9.74
CA GLY A 121 4.33 -11.64 -9.05
C GLY A 121 5.17 -10.77 -9.97
N THR A 122 5.91 -11.38 -10.89
CA THR A 122 6.71 -10.69 -11.92
C THR A 122 5.83 -9.92 -12.89
N ILE A 123 4.73 -10.52 -13.36
CA ILE A 123 3.73 -9.85 -14.21
C ILE A 123 3.10 -8.67 -13.47
N ALA A 124 2.72 -8.83 -12.19
CA ALA A 124 2.17 -7.75 -11.38
C ALA A 124 3.11 -6.56 -11.32
N CYS A 125 4.38 -6.81 -11.03
CA CYS A 125 5.39 -5.76 -10.95
C CYS A 125 5.64 -5.09 -12.31
N GLN A 126 5.76 -5.86 -13.39
CA GLN A 126 6.10 -5.32 -14.71
C GLN A 126 5.00 -4.42 -15.29
N TYR A 127 3.74 -4.75 -15.02
CA TYR A 127 2.58 -4.02 -15.54
C TYR A 127 1.90 -3.13 -14.49
N TYR A 128 2.50 -2.96 -13.30
CA TYR A 128 1.94 -2.18 -12.20
C TYR A 128 0.49 -2.57 -11.84
N LEU A 129 0.22 -3.88 -11.82
CA LEU A 129 -1.07 -4.44 -11.45
C LEU A 129 -1.10 -4.75 -9.95
N SER A 130 -2.25 -4.56 -9.32
CA SER A 130 -2.44 -5.02 -7.95
C SER A 130 -2.39 -6.55 -7.89
N HIS A 131 -1.78 -7.08 -6.83
CA HIS A 131 -1.77 -8.52 -6.54
C HIS A 131 -3.19 -9.09 -6.47
N THR A 132 -4.18 -8.29 -6.05
CA THR A 132 -5.60 -8.67 -6.01
C THR A 132 -6.19 -8.88 -7.40
N SER A 133 -5.88 -7.98 -8.35
CA SER A 133 -6.30 -8.11 -9.75
C SER A 133 -5.67 -9.35 -10.39
N ILE A 134 -4.39 -9.61 -10.13
CA ILE A 134 -3.72 -10.83 -10.65
C ILE A 134 -4.33 -12.09 -10.07
N LYS A 135 -4.65 -12.09 -8.77
CA LYS A 135 -5.36 -13.20 -8.15
C LYS A 135 -6.69 -13.48 -8.84
N MET A 136 -7.50 -12.42 -9.03
CA MET A 136 -8.79 -12.52 -9.72
C MET A 136 -8.63 -13.06 -11.14
N LEU A 137 -7.65 -12.55 -11.90
CA LEU A 137 -7.34 -13.05 -13.25
C LEU A 137 -6.95 -14.52 -13.22
N ASN A 138 -6.09 -14.94 -12.29
CA ASN A 138 -5.66 -16.32 -12.19
C ASN A 138 -6.79 -17.29 -11.78
N GLU A 139 -7.80 -16.82 -11.04
CA GLU A 139 -8.96 -17.62 -10.62
C GLU A 139 -10.06 -17.67 -11.69
N THR A 140 -10.17 -16.64 -12.54
CA THR A 140 -11.26 -16.51 -13.52
C THR A 140 -10.87 -16.93 -14.94
N LEU A 141 -9.60 -16.79 -15.32
CA LEU A 141 -9.13 -17.14 -16.65
C LEU A 141 -9.07 -18.67 -16.81
N THR A 142 -9.83 -19.18 -17.76
CA THR A 142 -9.81 -20.59 -18.18
C THR A 142 -9.56 -20.68 -19.68
N VAL A 143 -9.17 -21.87 -20.16
CA VAL A 143 -8.83 -22.08 -21.59
C VAL A 143 -10.03 -21.82 -22.51
N ASP A 144 -11.26 -21.96 -21.99
CA ASP A 144 -12.50 -21.84 -22.75
C ASP A 144 -13.15 -20.44 -22.68
N CYS A 145 -12.44 -19.43 -22.16
CA CYS A 145 -12.97 -18.07 -22.06
C CYS A 145 -13.29 -17.45 -23.43
N THR A 146 -14.52 -16.96 -23.57
CA THR A 146 -14.94 -16.21 -24.76
C THR A 146 -14.51 -14.74 -24.66
N MET A 147 -14.55 -14.01 -25.79
CA MET A 147 -14.21 -12.58 -25.80
C MET A 147 -15.13 -11.75 -24.87
N THR A 148 -16.40 -12.13 -24.76
CA THR A 148 -17.34 -11.51 -23.82
C THR A 148 -16.95 -11.74 -22.37
N ASP A 149 -16.45 -12.94 -22.03
CA ASP A 149 -15.98 -13.24 -20.67
C ASP A 149 -14.72 -12.43 -20.35
N LEU A 150 -13.78 -12.31 -21.29
CA LEU A 150 -12.57 -11.51 -21.11
C LEU A 150 -12.89 -10.03 -20.84
N ILE A 151 -13.83 -9.44 -21.58
CA ILE A 151 -14.27 -8.06 -21.35
C ILE A 151 -14.94 -7.93 -19.98
N SER A 152 -15.77 -8.91 -19.59
CA SER A 152 -16.41 -8.93 -18.27
C SER A 152 -15.38 -9.01 -17.15
N ILE A 153 -14.36 -9.86 -17.29
CA ILE A 153 -13.27 -10.03 -16.32
C ILE A 153 -12.48 -8.73 -16.15
N LEU A 154 -12.14 -8.06 -17.26
CA LEU A 154 -11.40 -6.80 -17.23
C LEU A 154 -12.18 -5.62 -16.64
N SER A 155 -13.52 -5.70 -16.62
CA SER A 155 -14.39 -4.64 -16.12
C SER A 155 -14.70 -4.72 -14.62
N ASN A 156 -14.34 -5.81 -13.95
CA ASN A 156 -14.49 -6.00 -12.50
C ASN A 156 -13.34 -5.36 -11.73
#